data_AF-J4V8J0-F1
#
_entry.id   AF-J4V8J0-F1
#
_cell.length_a   1.000
_cell.length_b   1.000
_cell.length_c   1.000
_cell.angle_alpha   90.00
_cell.angle_beta   90.00
_cell.angle_gamma   90.00
#
_symmetry.space_group_name_H-M   'P 1'
#
loop_
_entity.id
_entity.type
_entity.pdbx_description
1 polymer ?
#
loop_
_entity_poly.entity_id
_entity_poly.type
_entity_poly.pdbx_seq_one_letter_code
_entity_poly.pdbx_strand_id
1 'polypeptide(L)'
;MSVKITDICISCGSCIDECPVEAIVDDSDNPTGEDTYYVYANKCVECVGYNDEPACASACPTDGCIVWDSVVAGQPSREQISADQRLGTTAVIA
;
A
#
# COMPACT_ATOMS: atom_id res chain seq x y z
N MET A 1 -5.49 8.16 4.40
CA MET A 1 -6.18 7.01 3.79
C MET A 1 -5.12 6.18 3.09
N SER A 2 -5.40 4.92 2.76
CA SER A 2 -4.48 4.09 1.98
C SER A 2 -5.27 3.25 1.01
N VAL A 3 -4.61 2.81 -0.06
CA VAL A 3 -5.14 1.70 -0.87
C VAL A 3 -4.89 0.38 -0.15
N LYS A 4 -5.71 -0.62 -0.45
CA LYS A 4 -5.49 -2.02 -0.09
C LYS A 4 -5.59 -2.90 -1.32
N ILE A 5 -4.91 -4.02 -1.25
CA ILE A 5 -4.97 -5.08 -2.25
C ILE A 5 -5.97 -6.12 -1.76
N THR A 6 -6.80 -6.60 -2.67
CA THR A 6 -7.86 -7.58 -2.38
C THR A 6 -7.41 -9.00 -2.71
N ASP A 7 -8.26 -9.97 -2.39
CA ASP A 7 -8.03 -11.40 -2.62
C ASP A 7 -8.01 -11.82 -4.11
N ILE A 8 -8.40 -10.91 -5.02
CA ILE A 8 -8.29 -11.15 -6.47
C ILE A 8 -6.91 -10.83 -7.04
N CYS A 9 -5.93 -10.52 -6.19
CA CYS A 9 -4.54 -10.34 -6.59
C CYS A 9 -4.00 -11.61 -7.29
N ILE A 10 -3.20 -11.42 -8.34
CA ILE A 10 -2.59 -12.51 -9.11
C ILE A 10 -1.05 -12.51 -9.01
N SER A 11 -0.50 -11.78 -8.04
CA SER A 11 0.95 -11.66 -7.79
C SER A 11 1.79 -11.36 -9.04
N CYS A 12 1.33 -10.41 -9.86
CA CYS A 12 1.96 -10.07 -11.16
C CYS A 12 3.16 -9.11 -11.07
N GLY A 13 3.42 -8.49 -9.91
CA GLY A 13 4.52 -7.54 -9.71
C GLY A 13 4.23 -6.08 -10.08
N SER A 14 3.27 -5.80 -10.98
CA SER A 14 3.13 -4.46 -11.60
C SER A 14 2.93 -3.30 -10.62
N CYS A 15 2.27 -3.50 -9.48
CA CYS A 15 2.03 -2.42 -8.53
C CYS A 15 3.25 -2.09 -7.64
N ILE A 16 4.19 -3.02 -7.47
CA ILE A 16 5.36 -2.86 -6.60
C ILE A 16 6.29 -1.78 -7.19
N ASP A 17 6.61 -1.92 -8.48
CA ASP A 17 7.53 -1.02 -9.19
C ASP A 17 6.97 0.40 -9.33
N GLU A 18 5.65 0.55 -9.34
CA GLU A 18 4.96 1.82 -9.56
C GLU A 18 4.73 2.61 -8.25
N CYS A 19 4.97 1.99 -7.09
CA CYS A 19 4.80 2.67 -5.82
C CYS A 19 5.99 3.61 -5.53
N PRO A 20 5.83 4.94 -5.53
CA PRO A 20 6.95 5.88 -5.43
C PRO A 20 7.65 5.90 -4.06
N VAL A 21 7.09 5.20 -3.08
CA VAL A 21 7.53 5.15 -1.69
C VAL A 21 7.66 3.73 -1.16
N GLU A 22 7.62 2.72 -2.05
CA GLU A 22 7.84 1.31 -1.71
C GLU A 22 6.96 0.85 -0.53
N ALA A 23 5.67 1.22 -0.60
CA ALA A 23 4.67 0.86 0.40
C ALA A 23 4.07 -0.53 0.18
N ILE A 24 4.33 -1.15 -0.97
CA ILE A 24 3.76 -2.44 -1.37
C ILE A 24 4.84 -3.50 -1.29
N VAL A 25 4.52 -4.64 -0.69
CA VAL A 25 5.38 -5.84 -0.65
C VAL A 25 4.67 -7.01 -1.32
N ASP A 26 5.48 -7.99 -1.76
CA ASP A 26 4.98 -9.22 -2.36
C ASP A 26 4.32 -10.15 -1.32
N ASP A 27 3.81 -11.29 -1.81
CA ASP A 27 3.16 -12.33 -0.99
C ASP A 27 4.12 -13.00 0.00
N SER A 28 5.41 -13.08 -0.30
CA SER A 28 6.40 -13.69 0.61
C SER A 28 6.68 -12.81 1.82
N ASP A 29 6.59 -11.49 1.65
CA ASP A 29 6.78 -10.49 2.71
C ASP A 29 5.45 -9.97 3.30
N ASN A 30 4.31 -10.56 2.92
CA ASN A 30 3.01 -10.17 3.44
C ASN A 30 2.90 -10.50 4.95
N PRO A 31 2.74 -9.50 5.84
CA PRO A 31 2.68 -9.72 7.28
C PRO A 31 1.42 -10.46 7.77
N THR A 32 0.37 -10.55 6.94
CA THR A 32 -0.83 -11.35 7.26
C THR A 32 -0.66 -12.83 6.88
N GLY A 33 0.36 -13.16 6.07
CA GLY A 33 0.58 -14.50 5.55
C GLY A 33 -0.41 -14.91 4.45
N GLU A 34 -1.08 -13.96 3.82
CA GLU A 34 -1.95 -14.21 2.66
C GLU A 34 -1.14 -14.27 1.37
N ASP A 35 -1.57 -15.10 0.41
CA ASP A 35 -0.96 -15.27 -0.93
C ASP A 35 -1.33 -14.09 -1.86
N THR A 36 -1.30 -12.88 -1.33
CA THR A 36 -1.58 -11.63 -2.03
C THR A 36 -0.54 -10.59 -1.63
N TYR A 37 -0.38 -9.58 -2.48
CA TYR A 37 0.49 -8.46 -2.14
C TYR A 37 -0.13 -7.61 -1.04
N TYR A 38 0.72 -6.93 -0.27
CA TYR A 38 0.29 -6.18 0.90
C TYR A 38 0.71 -4.72 0.83
N VAL A 39 -0.18 -3.81 1.22
CA VAL A 39 0.10 -2.37 1.29
C VAL A 39 0.30 -1.97 2.75
N TYR A 40 1.49 -1.49 3.08
CA TYR A 40 1.75 -0.81 4.35
C TYR A 40 1.04 0.54 4.37
N ALA A 41 -0.12 0.58 5.01
CA ALA A 41 -0.96 1.77 5.12
C ALA A 41 -0.22 2.98 5.71
N ASN A 42 0.79 2.75 6.56
CA ASN A 42 1.63 3.79 7.14
C ASN A 42 2.69 4.36 6.16
N LYS A 43 3.02 3.65 5.09
CA LYS A 43 3.97 4.12 4.07
C LYS A 43 3.24 4.75 2.89
N CYS A 44 2.02 4.31 2.60
CA CYS A 44 1.21 4.83 1.50
C CYS A 44 1.01 6.34 1.63
N VAL A 45 1.41 7.08 0.59
CA VAL A 45 1.25 8.56 0.52
C VAL A 45 0.11 8.98 -0.41
N GLU A 46 -0.76 8.04 -0.79
CA GLU A 46 -1.87 8.29 -1.73
C GLU A 46 -1.39 8.86 -3.08
N CYS A 47 -0.12 8.60 -3.42
CA CYS A 47 0.62 9.23 -4.52
C CYS A 47 0.71 10.77 -4.50
N VAL A 48 0.31 11.44 -3.41
CA VAL A 48 0.35 12.89 -3.29
C VAL A 48 1.78 13.41 -3.45
N GLY A 49 1.98 14.28 -4.44
CA GLY A 49 3.29 14.83 -4.79
C GLY A 49 4.08 14.02 -5.82
N TYR A 50 3.52 12.90 -6.31
CA TYR A 50 4.13 12.04 -7.32
C TYR A 50 3.21 11.86 -8.54
N ASN A 51 1.92 11.54 -8.32
CA ASN A 51 0.93 11.32 -9.37
C ASN A 51 -0.44 11.90 -8.93
N ASP A 52 -1.31 12.19 -9.89
CA ASP A 52 -2.67 12.70 -9.62
C ASP A 52 -3.63 11.62 -9.09
N GLU A 53 -3.30 10.35 -9.36
CA GLU A 53 -4.07 9.16 -8.97
C GLU A 53 -3.12 8.03 -8.50
N PRO A 54 -3.62 6.99 -7.80
CA PRO A 54 -2.79 5.88 -7.35
C PRO A 54 -2.16 5.09 -8.51
N ALA A 55 -0.87 5.29 -8.75
CA ALA A 55 -0.12 4.63 -9.84
C ALA A 55 -0.22 3.09 -9.77
N CYS A 56 -0.16 2.53 -8.56
CA CYS A 56 -0.35 1.10 -8.33
C CYS A 56 -1.70 0.59 -8.86
N ALA A 57 -2.80 1.32 -8.62
CA ALA A 57 -4.12 0.93 -9.10
C ALA A 57 -4.22 1.06 -10.63
N SER A 58 -3.64 2.11 -11.21
CA SER A 58 -3.59 2.32 -12.65
C SER A 58 -2.76 1.27 -13.39
N ALA A 59 -1.72 0.74 -12.76
CA ALA A 59 -0.85 -0.28 -13.32
C ALA A 59 -1.34 -1.72 -13.09
N CYS A 60 -2.31 -1.93 -12.20
CA CYS A 60 -2.80 -3.26 -11.90
C CYS A 60 -3.60 -3.82 -13.10
N PRO A 61 -3.22 -4.99 -13.65
CA PRO A 61 -3.94 -5.59 -14.77
C PRO A 61 -5.29 -6.20 -14.37
N THR A 62 -5.53 -6.37 -13.08
CA THR A 62 -6.77 -6.92 -12.52
C THR A 62 -7.65 -5.79 -12.01
N ASP A 63 -8.74 -5.52 -12.72
CA ASP A 63 -9.69 -4.47 -12.33
C ASP A 63 -10.33 -4.76 -10.97
N GLY A 64 -10.46 -3.73 -10.14
CA GLY A 64 -10.96 -3.85 -8.76
C GLY A 64 -10.00 -4.53 -7.77
N CYS A 65 -8.78 -4.90 -8.18
CA CYS A 65 -7.81 -5.54 -7.28
C CYS A 65 -7.29 -4.59 -6.21
N ILE A 66 -7.02 -3.34 -6.59
CA ILE A 66 -6.53 -2.29 -5.70
C ILE A 66 -7.66 -1.29 -5.47
N VAL A 67 -8.10 -1.17 -4.23
CA VAL A 67 -9.22 -0.32 -3.84
C VAL A 67 -8.82 0.58 -2.67
N TRP A 68 -9.55 1.68 -2.51
CA TRP A 68 -9.41 2.49 -1.30
C TRP A 68 -9.85 1.71 -0.06
N ASP A 69 -9.02 1.73 0.97
CA ASP A 69 -9.38 1.18 2.26
C ASP A 69 -10.18 2.17 3.10
N SER A 70 -10.93 1.66 4.07
CA SER A 70 -11.68 2.49 5.01
C SER A 70 -10.74 3.17 6.00
N VAL A 71 -11.12 4.36 6.48
CA VAL A 71 -10.40 5.03 7.56
C VAL A 71 -10.71 4.28 8.85
N VAL A 72 -9.73 3.56 9.39
CA VAL A 72 -9.87 2.83 10.66
C VAL A 72 -9.38 3.68 11.84
N ALA A 73 -10.11 3.65 12.94
CA ALA A 73 -9.72 4.35 14.16
C ALA A 73 -8.39 3.78 14.71
N GLY A 74 -7.42 4.66 14.98
CA GLY A 74 -6.07 4.28 15.40
C GLY A 74 -5.05 4.20 14.27
N GLN A 75 -5.48 4.20 13.00
CA GLN A 75 -4.56 4.35 11.88
C GLN A 75 -3.98 5.79 11.90
N PRO A 76 -2.64 5.95 11.95
CA PRO A 76 -2.04 7.27 11.98
C PRO A 76 -2.31 7.99 10.65
N SER A 77 -2.75 9.24 10.75
CA SER A 77 -2.81 10.15 9.58
C SER A 77 -1.40 10.41 9.06
N ARG A 78 -1.28 10.83 7.79
CA ARG A 78 0.04 11.11 7.17
C ARG A 78 0.90 12.02 8.05
N GLU A 79 0.31 13.03 8.69
CA GLU A 79 1.00 13.97 9.58
C GLU A 79 1.57 13.33 10.86
N GLN A 80 1.03 12.19 11.27
CA GLN A 80 1.43 11.47 12.49
C GLN A 80 2.50 10.39 12.22
N ILE A 81 2.91 10.21 10.97
CA ILE A 81 3.93 9.23 10.58
C ILE A 81 5.24 9.97 10.33
N SER A 82 6.26 9.68 11.13
CA SER A 82 7.59 10.29 10.99
C SER A 82 8.28 9.85 9.69
N ALA A 83 9.29 10.60 9.24
CA ALA A 83 10.05 10.22 8.05
C ALA A 83 10.69 8.83 8.19
N ASP A 84 11.23 8.51 9.37
CA ASP A 84 11.83 7.19 9.65
C ASP A 84 10.79 6.06 9.54
N GLN A 85 9.57 6.31 10.02
CA GLN A 85 8.47 5.36 9.96
C GLN A 85 7.93 5.12 8.55
N ARG A 86 8.04 6.11 7.65
CA ARG A 86 7.69 5.94 6.23
C ARG A 86 8.72 5.15 5.45
N LEU A 87 9.96 5.09 5.94
CA LEU A 87 11.06 4.39 5.28
C LEU A 87 11.24 2.96 5.83
N GLY A 88 10.73 2.66 7.02
CA GLY A 88 10.81 1.33 7.64
C GLY A 88 9.95 0.26 6.94
N THR A 89 10.33 -1.01 7.05
CA THR A 89 9.57 -2.18 6.55
C THR A 89 8.60 -2.75 7.59
N THR A 90 8.52 -2.14 8.77
CA THR A 90 7.63 -2.57 9.86
C THR A 90 6.42 -1.65 9.94
N ALA A 91 5.22 -2.24 10.04
CA ALA A 91 3.99 -1.49 10.24
C ALA A 91 4.05 -0.71 11.56
N VAL A 92 3.79 0.60 11.51
CA VAL A 92 3.54 1.40 12.71
C VAL A 92 2.11 1.17 13.14
N ILE A 93 1.92 0.19 14.00
CA ILE A 93 0.65 -0.04 14.69
C ILE A 93 0.76 0.71 16.01
N ALA A 94 -0.11 1.69 16.23
CA ALA A 94 -0.27 2.37 17.52
C ALA A 94 -1.31 1.64 18.38
#